data_AF-A0A0A7CBQ4-F1
#
_entry.id   AF-A0A0A7CBQ4-F1
#
_cell.length_a   1.000
_cell.length_b   1.000
_cell.length_c   1.000
_cell.angle_alpha   90.00
_cell.angle_beta   90.00
_cell.angle_gamma   90.00
#
_symmetry.space_group_name_H-M   'P 1'
#
loop_
_entity.id
_entity.type
_entity.pdbx_description
1 polymer ?
#
loop_
_entity_poly.entity_id
_entity_poly.type
_entity_poly.pdbx_seq_one_letter_code
_entity_poly.pdbx_strand_id
1 'polypeptide(L)'
;ERTLAIDWRGSCYLDQPFTNAFQVFFEPVQAIDGVRVICDDQINQVSFPGPFFPRWWNKAPIDCVYRPDEQIFRERDELGRLFQSAEDVDAKTVVCDACFMWRCDQDAERQIFRTIKPQSEIQARIDGIYQECFEGHSIIGVHV
;
A
#
# COMPACT_ATOMS: atom_id res chain seq x y z
N GLU A 1 -8.88 7.02 14.76
CA GLU A 1 -9.16 6.68 13.34
C GLU A 1 -8.28 7.53 12.44
N ARG A 2 -7.68 6.93 11.40
CA ARG A 2 -6.73 7.58 10.48
C ARG A 2 -7.20 7.40 9.04
N THR A 3 -6.90 8.37 8.17
CA THR A 3 -7.03 8.22 6.72
C THR A 3 -5.90 7.34 6.20
N LEU A 4 -6.19 6.39 5.31
CA LEU A 4 -5.20 5.59 4.60
C LEU A 4 -4.68 6.34 3.38
N ALA A 5 -3.36 6.49 3.26
CA ALA A 5 -2.71 6.97 2.04
C ALA A 5 -2.02 5.80 1.35
N ILE A 6 -2.40 5.51 0.11
CA ILE A 6 -1.74 4.51 -0.73
C ILE A 6 -0.73 5.25 -1.61
N ASP A 7 0.53 5.27 -1.17
CA ASP A 7 1.63 5.90 -1.88
C ASP A 7 2.49 4.84 -2.58
N TRP A 8 2.30 4.67 -3.88
CA TRP A 8 3.13 3.78 -4.71
C TRP A 8 4.03 4.55 -5.68
N ARG A 9 4.43 5.78 -5.32
CA ARG A 9 5.47 6.49 -6.06
C ARG A 9 6.78 5.70 -6.00
N GLY A 10 7.58 5.80 -7.06
CA GLY A 10 8.81 5.01 -7.21
C GLY A 10 8.60 3.51 -7.46
N SER A 11 7.38 3.10 -7.80
CA SER A 11 7.08 1.72 -8.22
C SER A 11 8.01 1.25 -9.34
N CYS A 12 8.48 0.01 -9.26
CA CYS A 12 9.37 -0.59 -10.26
C CYS A 12 8.73 -0.78 -11.65
N TYR A 13 7.42 -0.55 -11.78
CA TYR A 13 6.69 -0.68 -13.04
C TYR A 13 6.61 0.64 -13.83
N LEU A 14 7.04 1.77 -13.27
CA LEU A 14 6.96 3.09 -13.90
C LEU A 14 8.32 3.79 -13.91
N ASP A 15 8.61 4.51 -15.00
CA ASP A 15 9.83 5.32 -15.12
C ASP A 15 9.69 6.70 -14.44
N GLN A 16 8.46 7.15 -14.18
CA GLN A 16 8.18 8.45 -13.55
C GLN A 16 8.17 8.30 -12.02
N PRO A 17 9.19 8.79 -11.29
CA PRO A 17 9.37 8.47 -9.87
C PRO A 17 8.31 9.09 -8.95
N PHE A 18 7.62 10.15 -9.39
CA PHE A 18 6.63 10.87 -8.58
C PHE A 18 5.18 10.61 -8.98
N THR A 19 4.94 9.77 -9.99
CA THR A 19 3.60 9.32 -10.34
C THR A 19 3.18 8.23 -9.36
N ASN A 20 2.04 8.39 -8.70
CA ASN A 20 1.50 7.34 -7.85
C ASN A 20 1.02 6.17 -8.72
N ALA A 21 1.68 5.02 -8.63
CA ALA A 21 1.39 3.89 -9.51
C ALA A 21 0.01 3.25 -9.26
N PHE A 22 -0.60 3.48 -8.09
CA PHE A 22 -1.90 2.88 -7.76
C PHE A 22 -2.96 3.19 -8.82
N GLN A 23 -3.13 4.47 -9.17
CA GLN A 23 -4.13 4.90 -10.16
C GLN A 23 -3.87 4.40 -11.58
N VAL A 24 -2.65 3.95 -11.89
CA VAL A 24 -2.30 3.39 -13.21
C VAL A 24 -2.87 1.98 -13.36
N PHE A 25 -2.89 1.20 -12.27
CA PHE A 25 -3.29 -0.22 -12.30
C PHE A 25 -4.67 -0.48 -11.70
N PHE A 26 -5.15 0.41 -10.83
CA PHE A 26 -6.40 0.25 -10.10
C PHE A 26 -7.31 1.47 -10.26
N GLU A 27 -8.62 1.22 -10.22
CA GLU A 27 -9.63 2.28 -10.21
C GLU A 27 -9.54 3.11 -8.92
N PRO A 28 -9.92 4.41 -8.95
CA PRO A 28 -9.94 5.24 -7.74
C PRO A 28 -10.87 4.67 -6.66
N VAL A 29 -10.39 4.65 -5.41
CA VAL A 29 -11.16 4.21 -4.24
C VAL A 29 -11.14 5.31 -3.17
N GLN A 30 -12.32 5.68 -2.67
CA GLN A 30 -12.47 6.74 -1.68
C GLN A 30 -12.49 6.22 -0.24
N ALA A 31 -12.90 4.96 -0.06
CA ALA A 31 -12.92 4.30 1.23
C ALA A 31 -12.79 2.78 1.10
N ILE A 32 -12.14 2.15 2.08
CA ILE A 32 -12.06 0.70 2.23
C ILE A 32 -12.60 0.38 3.62
N ASP A 33 -13.72 -0.33 3.69
CA ASP A 33 -14.38 -0.68 4.96
C ASP A 33 -14.59 0.51 5.91
N GLY A 34 -15.06 1.63 5.35
CA GLY A 34 -15.27 2.87 6.11
C GLY A 34 -14.00 3.71 6.34
N VAL A 35 -12.80 3.17 6.12
CA VAL A 35 -11.54 3.94 6.21
C VAL A 35 -11.37 4.80 4.97
N ARG A 36 -11.33 6.12 5.13
CA ARG A 36 -11.09 7.06 4.02
C ARG A 36 -9.72 6.80 3.38
N VAL A 37 -9.65 6.88 2.06
CA VAL A 37 -8.44 6.61 1.26
C VAL A 37 -8.03 7.82 0.41
N ILE A 38 -6.73 8.05 0.33
CA ILE A 38 -6.07 8.91 -0.68
C ILE A 38 -5.15 7.99 -1.49
N CYS A 39 -5.40 7.82 -2.79
CA CYS A 39 -4.69 6.84 -3.62
C CYS A 39 -4.32 7.37 -5.02
N ASP A 40 -4.39 8.69 -5.21
CA ASP A 40 -4.04 9.39 -6.45
C ASP A 40 -2.82 10.32 -6.24
N ASP A 41 -2.55 11.18 -7.22
CA ASP A 41 -1.44 12.14 -7.14
C ASP A 41 -1.67 13.31 -6.16
N GLN A 42 -2.79 13.37 -5.43
CA GLN A 42 -2.95 14.34 -4.34
C GLN A 42 -1.87 14.19 -3.28
N ILE A 43 -1.27 13.00 -3.15
CA ILE A 43 -0.11 12.74 -2.27
C ILE A 43 1.07 13.68 -2.56
N ASN A 44 1.21 14.19 -3.78
CA ASN A 44 2.26 15.16 -4.12
C ASN A 44 1.97 16.59 -3.60
N GLN A 45 0.74 16.87 -3.18
CA GLN A 45 0.29 18.19 -2.74
C GLN A 45 -0.02 18.25 -1.24
N VAL A 46 -0.26 17.08 -0.62
CA VAL A 46 -0.62 16.97 0.80
C VAL A 46 0.64 16.94 1.66
N SER A 47 0.75 17.90 2.57
CA SER A 47 1.69 17.85 3.69
C SER A 47 1.06 17.09 4.86
N PHE A 48 1.31 15.77 4.93
CA PHE A 48 0.84 14.96 6.07
C PHE A 48 1.43 15.48 7.39
N PRO A 49 0.63 15.61 8.45
CA PRO A 49 1.06 16.28 9.68
C PRO A 49 1.94 15.39 10.56
N GLY A 50 3.00 15.97 11.14
CA GLY A 50 3.78 15.35 12.21
C GLY A 50 3.17 15.53 13.62
N PRO A 51 3.73 14.88 14.66
CA PRO A 51 4.89 14.00 14.60
C PRO A 51 4.61 12.69 13.85
N PHE A 52 5.68 12.08 13.33
CA PHE A 52 5.63 10.86 12.53
C PHE A 52 6.07 9.62 13.34
N PHE A 53 5.53 8.47 12.97
CA PHE A 53 6.02 7.17 13.43
C PHE A 53 6.29 6.26 12.22
N PRO A 54 7.39 5.49 12.16
CA PRO A 54 8.54 5.43 13.06
C PRO A 54 9.27 6.77 13.30
N ARG A 55 10.02 6.89 14.40
CA ARG A 55 10.66 8.17 14.77
C ARG A 55 11.67 8.67 13.73
N TRP A 56 12.23 7.78 12.92
CA TRP A 56 13.15 8.11 11.83
C TRP A 56 12.57 9.17 10.88
N TRP A 57 11.26 9.15 10.64
CA TRP A 57 10.55 10.08 9.76
C TRP A 57 10.44 11.52 10.29
N ASN A 58 10.89 11.78 11.53
CA ASN A 58 10.98 13.14 12.08
C ASN A 58 12.35 13.81 11.87
N LYS A 59 13.32 13.10 11.28
CA LYS A 59 14.63 13.67 10.97
C LYS A 59 14.52 14.72 9.85
N ALA A 60 15.54 15.56 9.72
CA ALA A 60 15.62 16.46 8.58
C ALA A 60 15.76 15.65 7.28
N PRO A 61 15.21 16.12 6.14
CA PRO A 61 15.26 15.36 4.88
C PRO A 61 16.66 14.94 4.44
N ILE A 62 17.68 15.76 4.72
CA ILE A 62 19.08 15.43 4.40
C ILE A 62 19.58 14.20 5.15
N ASP A 63 19.10 13.97 6.38
CA ASP A 63 19.45 12.82 7.21
C ASP A 63 18.68 11.55 6.81
N CYS A 64 17.68 11.70 5.92
CA CYS A 64 16.84 10.62 5.41
C CYS A 64 17.30 10.08 4.06
N VAL A 65 18.29 10.71 3.40
CA VAL A 65 18.76 10.30 2.06
C VAL A 65 19.33 8.88 2.07
N TYR A 66 20.09 8.53 3.11
CA TYR A 66 20.62 7.18 3.27
C TYR A 66 19.70 6.35 4.16
N ARG A 67 18.95 5.43 3.54
CA ARG A 67 18.04 4.51 4.21
C ARG A 67 18.42 3.06 3.86
N PRO A 68 19.36 2.44 4.60
CA PRO A 68 19.79 1.07 4.33
C PRO A 68 18.74 0.04 4.77
N ASP A 69 18.86 -1.19 4.30
CA ASP A 69 17.98 -2.31 4.67
C ASP A 69 17.84 -2.51 6.18
N GLU A 70 18.94 -2.32 6.93
CA GLU A 70 18.92 -2.40 8.40
C GLU A 70 17.91 -1.43 9.04
N GLN A 71 17.77 -0.23 8.46
CA GLN A 71 16.80 0.77 8.90
C GLN A 71 15.37 0.34 8.51
N ILE A 72 15.18 -0.20 7.31
CA ILE A 72 13.88 -0.72 6.84
C ILE A 72 13.40 -1.87 7.75
N PHE A 73 14.29 -2.81 8.09
CA PHE A 73 13.96 -3.92 8.98
C PHE A 73 13.66 -3.47 10.41
N ARG A 74 14.37 -2.45 10.90
CA ARG A 74 14.07 -1.83 12.19
C ARG A 74 12.68 -1.21 12.20
N GLU A 75 12.32 -0.46 11.16
CA GLU A 75 10.99 0.16 11.03
C GLU A 75 9.87 -0.88 10.94
N ARG A 76 10.08 -1.97 10.18
CA ARG A 76 9.15 -3.12 10.16
C ARG A 76 8.86 -3.62 11.57
N ASP A 77 9.89 -3.80 12.38
CA ASP A 77 9.75 -4.36 13.73
C ASP A 77 9.13 -3.35 14.71
N GLU A 78 9.42 -2.05 14.55
CA GLU A 78 8.76 -0.97 15.31
C GLU A 78 7.25 -0.89 14.99
N LEU A 79 6.88 -0.93 13.72
CA LEU A 79 5.49 -0.96 13.28
C LEU A 79 4.78 -2.25 13.69
N GLY A 80 5.47 -3.40 13.62
CA GLY A 80 4.94 -4.67 14.12
C GLY A 80 4.60 -4.61 15.61
N ARG A 81 5.45 -3.97 16.43
CA ARG A 81 5.14 -3.74 17.85
C ARG A 81 3.97 -2.77 18.04
N LEU A 82 3.90 -1.71 17.24
CA LEU A 82 2.78 -0.76 17.30
C LEU A 82 1.44 -1.44 17.00
N PHE A 83 1.37 -2.28 15.96
CA PHE A 83 0.12 -2.97 15.59
C PHE A 83 -0.36 -3.99 16.62
N GLN A 84 0.51 -4.42 17.54
CA GLN A 84 0.18 -5.31 18.65
C GLN A 84 -0.05 -4.57 19.97
N SER A 85 0.17 -3.25 19.99
CA SER A 85 -0.06 -2.41 21.15
C SER A 85 -1.55 -2.25 21.42
N ALA A 86 -1.93 -2.16 22.70
CA ALA A 86 -3.29 -1.81 23.10
C ALA A 86 -3.58 -0.30 22.92
N GLU A 87 -2.52 0.53 22.91
CA GLU A 87 -2.61 1.98 22.78
C GLU A 87 -2.17 2.42 21.38
N ASP A 88 -2.92 3.37 20.80
CA ASP A 88 -2.51 4.09 19.58
C ASP A 88 -1.31 4.98 19.87
N VAL A 89 -0.55 5.34 18.84
CA VAL A 89 0.58 6.23 18.93
C VAL A 89 0.15 7.70 18.81
N ASP A 90 0.75 8.58 19.61
CA ASP A 90 0.51 10.03 19.56
C ASP A 90 0.94 10.69 18.24
N ALA A 91 1.68 9.98 17.39
CA ALA A 91 2.06 10.44 16.07
C ALA A 91 0.80 10.70 15.22
N LYS A 92 0.77 11.83 14.51
CA LYS A 92 -0.36 12.17 13.62
C LYS A 92 -0.31 11.40 12.30
N THR A 93 0.87 10.99 11.86
CA THR A 93 1.07 10.16 10.67
C THR A 93 1.94 8.96 10.99
N VAL A 94 1.49 7.78 10.54
CA VAL A 94 2.23 6.53 10.59
C VAL A 94 2.70 6.21 9.16
N VAL A 95 4.01 6.12 8.95
CA VAL A 95 4.62 5.86 7.64
C VAL A 95 5.04 4.39 7.56
N CYS A 96 4.35 3.63 6.73
CA CYS A 96 4.57 2.20 6.54
C CYS A 96 5.42 1.92 5.29
N ASP A 97 6.72 2.19 5.37
CA ASP A 97 7.65 2.03 4.24
C ASP A 97 8.59 0.82 4.43
N ALA A 98 8.00 -0.33 4.75
CA ALA A 98 8.70 -1.62 4.92
C ALA A 98 7.74 -2.77 4.55
N CYS A 99 8.24 -4.01 4.52
CA CYS A 99 7.39 -5.16 4.22
C CYS A 99 6.50 -5.53 5.44
N PHE A 100 5.17 -5.52 5.23
CA PHE A 100 4.16 -5.88 6.23
C PHE A 100 3.40 -7.17 5.94
N MET A 101 3.95 -8.05 5.09
CA MET A 101 3.43 -9.41 4.96
C MET A 101 3.35 -10.05 6.36
N TRP A 102 2.24 -10.73 6.66
CA TRP A 102 1.95 -11.38 7.95
C TRP A 102 1.72 -10.45 9.15
N ARG A 103 1.42 -9.16 8.93
CA ARG A 103 1.16 -8.17 10.00
C ARG A 103 -0.31 -7.73 10.10
N CYS A 104 -1.20 -8.42 9.41
CA CYS A 104 -2.64 -8.27 9.55
C CYS A 104 -3.30 -9.66 9.55
N ASP A 105 -4.58 -9.71 9.88
CA ASP A 105 -5.36 -10.93 9.74
C ASP A 105 -5.79 -11.16 8.29
N GLN A 106 -6.30 -12.36 8.04
CA GLN A 106 -6.77 -12.77 6.71
C GLN A 106 -7.96 -11.94 6.21
N ASP A 107 -8.78 -11.41 7.11
CA ASP A 107 -9.97 -10.66 6.73
C ASP A 107 -9.59 -9.28 6.19
N ALA A 108 -8.58 -8.63 6.77
CA ALA A 108 -7.98 -7.42 6.23
C ALA A 108 -7.46 -7.64 4.81
N GLU A 109 -6.72 -8.74 4.56
CA GLU A 109 -6.24 -9.09 3.21
C GLU A 109 -7.40 -9.26 2.23
N ARG A 110 -8.42 -10.04 2.60
CA ARG A 110 -9.61 -10.28 1.77
C ARG A 110 -10.39 -9.00 1.49
N GLN A 111 -10.45 -8.08 2.44
CA GLN A 111 -11.16 -6.82 2.30
C GLN A 111 -10.50 -5.92 1.25
N ILE A 112 -9.17 -5.88 1.20
CA ILE A 112 -8.42 -5.19 0.15
C ILE A 112 -8.78 -5.76 -1.23
N PHE A 113 -8.68 -7.09 -1.41
CA PHE A 113 -8.97 -7.74 -2.71
C PHE A 113 -10.43 -7.60 -3.17
N ARG A 114 -11.39 -7.51 -2.25
CA ARG A 114 -12.81 -7.30 -2.59
C ARG A 114 -13.12 -5.86 -3.01
N THR A 115 -12.39 -4.90 -2.46
CA THR A 115 -12.72 -3.47 -2.59
C THR A 115 -11.97 -2.83 -3.75
N ILE A 116 -10.69 -3.13 -3.89
CA ILE A 116 -9.83 -2.51 -4.91
C ILE A 116 -10.05 -3.24 -6.25
N LYS A 117 -10.34 -2.48 -7.31
CA LYS A 117 -10.62 -3.01 -8.64
C LYS A 117 -9.51 -2.67 -9.62
N PRO A 118 -9.05 -3.62 -10.46
CA PRO A 118 -8.15 -3.29 -11.57
C PRO A 118 -8.79 -2.27 -12.51
N GLN A 119 -7.97 -1.52 -13.24
CA GLN A 119 -8.45 -0.70 -14.34
C GLN A 119 -9.24 -1.54 -15.36
N SER A 120 -10.25 -0.92 -15.99
CA SER A 120 -11.17 -1.63 -16.90
C SER A 120 -10.48 -2.36 -18.05
N GLU A 121 -9.38 -1.82 -18.57
CA GLU A 121 -8.54 -2.49 -19.58
C GLU A 121 -7.95 -3.81 -19.05
N ILE A 122 -7.42 -3.80 -17.83
CA ILE A 122 -6.81 -4.97 -17.19
C ILE A 122 -7.90 -6.01 -16.93
N GLN A 123 -9.04 -5.59 -16.38
CA GLN A 123 -10.17 -6.48 -16.12
C GLN A 123 -10.68 -7.12 -17.41
N ALA A 124 -10.86 -6.35 -18.48
CA ALA A 124 -11.31 -6.89 -19.77
C ALA A 124 -10.36 -7.96 -20.33
N ARG A 125 -9.05 -7.78 -20.16
CA ARG A 125 -8.05 -8.78 -20.55
C ARG A 125 -8.11 -10.03 -19.68
N ILE A 126 -8.29 -9.89 -18.37
CA ILE A 126 -8.50 -11.01 -17.45
C ILE A 126 -9.75 -11.79 -17.85
N ASP A 127 -10.86 -11.11 -18.11
CA ASP A 127 -12.14 -11.73 -18.49
C ASP A 127 -12.03 -12.47 -19.83
N GLY A 128 -11.32 -11.90 -20.81
CA GLY A 128 -11.05 -12.56 -22.08
C GLY A 128 -10.25 -13.86 -21.92
N ILE A 129 -9.18 -13.83 -21.11
CA ILE A 129 -8.38 -15.04 -20.81
C ILE A 129 -9.23 -16.07 -20.05
N TYR A 130 -10.08 -15.63 -19.13
CA TYR A 130 -10.95 -16.51 -18.38
C TYR A 130 -11.92 -17.25 -19.31
N GLN A 131 -12.59 -16.53 -20.23
CA GLN A 131 -13.50 -17.13 -21.20
C GLN A 131 -12.79 -18.09 -22.16
N GLU A 132 -11.60 -17.72 -22.65
CA GLU A 132 -10.85 -18.53 -23.61
C GLU A 132 -10.25 -19.81 -23.00
N CYS A 133 -9.69 -19.69 -21.78
CA CYS A 133 -8.80 -20.71 -21.23
C CYS A 133 -9.32 -21.38 -19.96
N PHE A 134 -10.24 -20.76 -19.21
CA PHE A 134 -10.66 -21.24 -17.89
C PHE A 134 -12.10 -21.76 -17.90
N GLU A 135 -13.01 -21.11 -18.61
CA GLU A 135 -14.43 -21.47 -18.61
C GLU A 135 -14.63 -22.93 -19.09
N GLY A 136 -15.37 -23.72 -18.31
CA GLY A 136 -15.62 -25.14 -18.58
C GLY A 136 -14.44 -26.09 -18.28
N HIS A 137 -13.31 -25.58 -17.78
CA HIS A 137 -12.10 -26.37 -17.53
C HIS A 137 -11.70 -26.37 -16.04
N SER A 138 -11.03 -27.44 -15.62
CA SER A 138 -10.31 -27.48 -14.35
C SER A 138 -8.85 -27.11 -14.58
N ILE A 139 -8.41 -25.99 -14.00
CA ILE A 139 -7.09 -25.42 -14.24
C ILE A 139 -6.13 -25.75 -13.10
N ILE A 140 -4.93 -26.21 -13.44
CA ILE A 140 -3.80 -26.32 -12.51
C ILE A 140 -2.91 -25.09 -12.73
N GLY A 141 -3.03 -24.11 -11.85
CA GLY A 141 -2.16 -22.93 -11.86
C GLY A 141 -0.76 -23.29 -11.33
N VAL A 142 0.28 -22.89 -12.06
CA VAL A 142 1.68 -23.13 -11.69
C VAL A 142 2.45 -21.80 -11.78
N HIS A 143 3.00 -21.34 -10.66
CA HIS A 143 3.92 -20.20 -10.59
C HIS A 143 5.32 -20.72 -10.25
N VAL A 144 6.27 -20.61 -11.18
CA VAL A 144 7.67 -21.09 -11.06
C VAL A 144 8.62 -19.92 -10.98
#